data_AF-A0A7I7YHJ7-F1
#
_entry.id   AF-A0A7I7YHJ7-F1
#
_cell.length_a   1.000
_cell.length_b   1.000
_cell.length_c   1.000
_cell.angle_alpha   90.00
_cell.angle_beta   90.00
_cell.angle_gamma   90.00
#
_symmetry.space_group_name_H-M   'P 1'
#
loop_
_entity.id
_entity.type
_entity.pdbx_description
1 polymer ?
#
loop_
_entity_poly.entity_id
_entity_poly.type
_entity_poly.pdbx_seq_one_letter_code
_entity_poly.pdbx_strand_id
1 'polypeptide(L)'
;MGAGRARGWSEPVLEVIRPAIKSSWSDGEDFCNISHRVSIDTGESLIVRAGARNNNGLISVGGAPNIAAKLSDLKDGHATYVTDRVHSELTEDLLYCETNGFRQNCWSRLYSPIQIGGTYNTVYGSNVYWGIS
;
A
#
# COMPACT_ATOMS: atom_id res chain seq x y z
N MET A 1 -3.27 22.12 -21.42
CA MET A 1 -2.17 21.64 -20.55
C MET A 1 -2.51 20.22 -20.16
N GLY A 2 -1.69 19.25 -20.58
CA GLY A 2 -1.97 17.83 -20.30
C GLY A 2 -1.80 17.57 -18.82
N ALA A 3 -2.85 17.04 -18.19
CA ALA A 3 -2.76 16.52 -16.84
C ALA A 3 -1.76 15.36 -16.84
N GLY A 4 -0.57 15.58 -16.28
CA GLY A 4 0.35 14.48 -15.96
C GLY A 4 -0.40 13.53 -15.03
N ARG A 5 -0.77 12.34 -15.54
CA ARG A 5 -1.48 11.32 -14.77
C ARG A 5 -0.52 10.78 -13.70
N ALA A 6 -0.80 11.19 -12.46
CA ALA A 6 -0.23 10.68 -11.22
C ALA A 6 -0.49 9.17 -11.08
N ARG A 7 0.55 8.34 -10.94
CA ARG A 7 0.47 6.87 -10.81
C ARG A 7 0.49 6.40 -9.35
N GLY A 8 -0.66 6.18 -8.73
CA GLY A 8 -0.74 5.67 -7.34
C GLY A 8 -0.74 4.13 -7.24
N TRP A 9 -0.57 3.58 -6.02
CA TRP A 9 -0.29 2.15 -5.78
C TRP A 9 -1.37 1.15 -6.25
N SER A 10 -2.63 1.56 -6.37
CA SER A 10 -3.72 0.70 -6.87
C SER A 10 -4.11 0.99 -8.33
N GLU A 11 -3.59 2.05 -8.95
CA GLU A 11 -3.95 2.43 -10.32
C GLU A 11 -3.51 1.40 -11.37
N PRO A 12 -2.30 0.79 -11.31
CA PRO A 12 -1.92 -0.23 -12.26
C PRO A 12 -2.94 -1.38 -12.32
N VAL A 13 -3.56 -1.72 -11.19
CA VAL A 13 -4.62 -2.74 -11.19
C VAL A 13 -5.82 -2.24 -11.98
N LEU A 14 -6.33 -1.05 -11.65
CA LEU A 14 -7.55 -0.50 -12.26
C LEU A 14 -7.40 -0.21 -13.76
N GLU A 15 -6.28 0.37 -14.17
CA GLU A 15 -6.08 0.92 -15.52
C GLU A 15 -5.32 -0.04 -16.45
N VAL A 16 -4.54 -0.99 -15.91
CA VAL A 16 -3.73 -1.91 -16.73
C VAL A 16 -4.20 -3.35 -16.59
N ILE A 17 -4.27 -3.87 -15.35
CA ILE A 17 -4.54 -5.29 -15.14
C ILE A 17 -6.01 -5.62 -15.43
N ARG A 18 -6.97 -4.85 -14.89
CA ARG A 18 -8.40 -5.13 -15.14
C ARG A 18 -8.77 -5.07 -16.63
N PRO A 19 -8.34 -4.05 -17.41
CA PRO A 19 -8.60 -4.03 -18.85
C PRO A 19 -7.91 -5.16 -19.61
N ALA A 20 -6.67 -5.51 -19.23
CA ALA A 20 -5.97 -6.65 -19.83
C ALA A 20 -6.69 -7.98 -19.56
N ILE A 21 -7.27 -8.15 -18.36
CA ILE A 21 -8.09 -9.31 -18.04
C ILE A 21 -9.33 -9.38 -18.93
N LYS A 22 -10.07 -8.27 -19.03
CA LYS A 22 -11.27 -8.19 -19.86
C LYS A 22 -11.00 -8.53 -21.33
N SER A 23 -9.86 -8.10 -21.87
CA SER A 23 -9.53 -8.30 -23.28
C SER A 23 -8.88 -9.65 -23.59
N SER A 24 -8.20 -10.27 -22.62
CA SER A 24 -7.44 -11.50 -22.87
C SER A 24 -8.24 -12.79 -22.67
N TRP A 25 -9.38 -12.72 -21.97
CA TRP A 25 -10.23 -13.89 -21.67
C TRP A 25 -11.70 -13.63 -22.03
N SER A 26 -12.36 -14.66 -22.58
CA SER A 26 -13.77 -14.59 -23.00
C SER A 26 -14.74 -14.35 -21.84
N ASP A 27 -14.39 -14.84 -20.66
CA ASP A 27 -15.07 -14.69 -19.37
C ASP A 27 -14.37 -13.63 -18.49
N GLY A 28 -13.48 -12.81 -19.06
CA GLY A 28 -12.68 -11.83 -18.32
C GLY A 28 -13.51 -10.84 -17.51
N GLU A 29 -14.71 -10.48 -17.99
CA GLU A 29 -15.65 -9.63 -17.24
C GLU A 29 -16.07 -10.26 -15.89
N ASP A 30 -16.14 -11.59 -15.81
CA ASP A 30 -16.61 -12.31 -14.60
C ASP A 30 -15.59 -12.24 -13.45
N PHE A 31 -14.30 -12.07 -13.76
CA PHE A 31 -13.23 -12.08 -12.75
C PHE A 31 -12.27 -10.87 -12.81
N CYS A 32 -12.56 -9.86 -13.64
CA CYS A 32 -11.74 -8.65 -13.70
C CYS A 32 -11.81 -7.80 -12.42
N ASN A 33 -12.76 -8.03 -11.51
CA ASN A 33 -12.91 -7.22 -10.29
C ASN A 33 -11.91 -7.59 -9.19
N ILE A 34 -10.63 -7.68 -9.54
CA ILE A 34 -9.52 -7.85 -8.60
C ILE A 34 -9.15 -6.51 -7.95
N SER A 35 -8.67 -6.55 -6.71
CA SER A 35 -8.15 -5.37 -6.00
C SER A 35 -6.73 -5.62 -5.51
N HIS A 36 -6.05 -4.55 -5.15
CA HIS A 36 -4.68 -4.59 -4.63
C HIS A 36 -4.60 -3.72 -3.37
N ARG A 37 -3.77 -4.15 -2.44
CA ARG A 37 -3.51 -3.45 -1.19
C ARG A 37 -2.03 -3.42 -0.90
N VAL A 38 -1.57 -2.27 -0.45
CA VAL A 38 -0.19 -2.06 0.00
C VAL A 38 -0.20 -1.73 1.47
N SER A 39 0.84 -2.17 2.16
CA SER A 39 1.08 -1.78 3.55
C SER A 39 2.53 -1.47 3.78
N ILE A 40 2.79 -0.41 4.53
CA ILE A 40 4.12 0.14 4.75
C ILE A 40 4.34 0.29 6.25
N ASP A 41 5.51 -0.16 6.70
CA ASP A 41 6.00 0.07 8.04
C ASP A 41 7.48 0.43 7.97
N THR A 42 7.97 1.16 8.97
CA THR A 42 9.36 1.60 9.08
C THR A 42 9.96 1.12 10.38
N GLY A 43 11.24 0.76 10.33
CA GLY A 43 11.99 0.26 11.46
C GLY A 43 13.21 -0.56 11.03
N GLU A 44 14.00 -0.96 12.02
CA GLU A 44 15.21 -1.75 11.78
C GLU A 44 14.87 -3.15 11.23
N SER A 45 15.68 -3.60 10.26
CA SER A 45 15.57 -4.93 9.65
C SER A 45 16.95 -5.49 9.35
N LEU A 46 17.14 -6.78 9.64
CA LEU A 46 18.30 -7.54 9.21
C LEU A 46 18.09 -8.03 7.78
N ILE A 47 19.03 -7.73 6.89
CA ILE A 47 19.06 -8.27 5.52
C ILE A 47 19.98 -9.48 5.48
N VAL A 48 19.43 -10.63 5.09
CA VAL A 48 20.18 -11.90 4.98
C VAL A 48 20.19 -12.36 3.53
N ARG A 49 21.34 -12.85 3.06
CA ARG A 49 21.40 -13.67 1.84
C ARG A 49 20.96 -15.08 2.18
N ALA A 50 19.77 -15.46 1.74
CA ALA A 50 19.20 -16.79 1.97
C ALA A 50 18.92 -17.47 0.62
N GLY A 51 19.32 -18.73 0.51
CA GLY A 51 19.02 -19.56 -0.66
C GLY A 51 19.85 -20.84 -0.67
N ALA A 52 19.36 -21.85 -1.39
CA ALA A 52 20.04 -23.11 -1.59
C ALA A 52 20.43 -23.26 -3.06
N ARG A 53 21.57 -23.91 -3.33
CA ARG A 53 22.05 -24.30 -4.67
C ARG A 53 22.20 -23.12 -5.66
N ASN A 54 23.17 -22.24 -5.41
CA ASN A 54 23.52 -21.09 -6.26
C ASN A 54 22.41 -20.05 -6.45
N ASN A 55 21.34 -20.09 -5.65
CA ASN A 55 20.37 -19.02 -5.55
C ASN A 55 20.68 -18.19 -4.29
N ASN A 56 20.73 -16.86 -4.44
CA ASN A 56 21.01 -15.91 -3.37
C ASN A 56 19.87 -14.88 -3.30
N GLY A 57 18.74 -15.27 -2.70
CA GLY A 57 17.67 -14.33 -2.40
C GLY A 57 18.06 -13.41 -1.24
N LEU A 58 17.59 -12.17 -1.26
CA LEU A 58 17.63 -11.30 -0.09
C LEU A 58 16.34 -11.47 0.69
N ILE A 59 16.45 -11.69 2.00
CA ILE A 59 15.32 -11.72 2.92
C ILE A 59 15.47 -10.62 3.96
N SER A 60 14.35 -9.97 4.30
CA SER A 60 14.25 -8.98 5.36
C SER A 60 13.68 -9.64 6.61
N VAL A 61 14.42 -9.60 7.72
CA VAL A 61 14.03 -10.17 9.00
C VAL A 61 13.92 -9.05 10.03
N GLY A 62 12.73 -8.87 10.61
CA GLY A 62 12.50 -7.84 11.62
C GLY A 62 11.02 -7.56 11.87
N GLY A 63 10.76 -6.66 12.81
CA GLY A 63 9.41 -6.21 13.14
C GLY A 63 8.73 -5.49 11.97
N ALA A 64 9.44 -4.52 11.37
CA ALA A 64 8.92 -3.72 10.27
C ALA A 64 8.48 -4.54 9.04
N PRO A 65 9.31 -5.42 8.44
CA PRO A 65 8.87 -6.22 7.30
C PRO A 65 7.73 -7.21 7.65
N ASN A 66 7.71 -7.75 8.88
CA ASN A 66 6.65 -8.65 9.35
C ASN A 66 5.31 -7.92 9.55
N ILE A 67 5.33 -6.72 10.13
CA ILE A 67 4.14 -5.89 10.31
C ILE A 67 3.63 -5.43 8.95
N ALA A 68 4.48 -4.88 8.07
CA ALA A 68 4.09 -4.46 6.72
C ALA A 68 3.41 -5.61 5.94
N ALA A 69 4.00 -6.82 5.95
CA ALA A 69 3.44 -7.97 5.25
C ALA A 69 2.10 -8.45 5.82
N LYS A 70 1.92 -8.43 7.15
CA LYS A 70 0.64 -8.84 7.76
C LYS A 70 -0.42 -7.75 7.62
N LEU A 71 -0.02 -6.49 7.57
CA LEU A 71 -0.93 -5.36 7.49
C LEU A 71 -1.63 -5.31 6.13
N SER A 72 -0.99 -5.82 5.06
CA SER A 72 -1.62 -5.93 3.74
C SER A 72 -2.78 -6.92 3.68
N ASP A 73 -2.99 -7.73 4.71
CA ASP A 73 -4.14 -8.63 4.80
C ASP A 73 -5.39 -7.96 5.41
N LEU A 74 -5.28 -6.75 5.98
CA LEU A 74 -6.43 -6.04 6.55
C LEU A 74 -7.48 -5.73 5.50
N LYS A 75 -8.75 -6.02 5.80
CA LYS A 75 -9.87 -5.86 4.85
C LYS A 75 -10.75 -4.65 5.13
N ASP A 76 -10.29 -3.71 5.95
CA ASP A 76 -11.05 -2.56 6.46
C ASP A 76 -11.20 -1.40 5.45
N GLY A 77 -11.36 -1.72 4.15
CA GLY A 77 -11.80 -0.74 3.15
C GLY A 77 -10.75 0.26 2.62
N HIS A 78 -9.47 0.13 2.97
CA HIS A 78 -8.41 0.97 2.40
C HIS A 78 -7.48 0.20 1.44
N ALA A 79 -6.96 0.90 0.43
CA ALA A 79 -5.99 0.39 -0.54
C ALA A 79 -4.54 0.52 -0.03
N THR A 80 -4.27 1.49 0.83
CA THR A 80 -2.95 1.68 1.45
C THR A 80 -3.10 1.75 2.97
N TYR A 81 -2.23 1.05 3.69
CA TYR A 81 -2.12 1.16 5.14
C TYR A 81 -0.70 1.52 5.55
N VAL A 82 -0.58 2.33 6.60
CA VAL A 82 0.70 2.68 7.21
C VAL A 82 0.59 2.61 8.73
N THR A 83 1.68 2.27 9.40
CA THR A 83 1.79 2.45 10.85
C THR A 83 1.91 3.92 11.20
N ASP A 84 1.65 4.28 12.46
CA ASP A 84 1.91 5.60 13.01
C ASP A 84 3.37 6.04 12.86
N ARG A 85 4.32 5.10 12.94
CA ARG A 85 5.75 5.36 12.66
C ARG A 85 5.94 5.96 11.28
N VAL A 86 5.41 5.32 10.24
CA VAL A 86 5.49 5.83 8.86
C VAL A 86 4.71 7.13 8.73
N HIS A 87 3.48 7.19 9.26
CA HIS A 87 2.65 8.40 9.19
C HIS A 87 3.35 9.62 9.80
N SER A 88 4.12 9.44 10.88
CA SER A 88 4.87 10.53 11.54
C SER A 88 6.04 11.07 10.70
N GLU A 89 6.50 10.30 9.71
CA GLU A 89 7.60 10.66 8.82
C GLU A 89 7.11 11.24 7.47
N LEU A 90 5.80 11.24 7.22
CA LEU A 90 5.23 11.76 5.98
C LEU A 90 5.36 13.29 5.91
N THR A 91 5.73 13.79 4.73
CA THR A 91 5.73 15.22 4.43
C THR A 91 4.32 15.75 4.27
N GLU A 92 4.17 17.08 4.32
CA GLU A 92 2.88 17.76 4.15
C GLU A 92 2.15 17.38 2.85
N ASP A 93 2.87 17.19 1.75
CA ASP A 93 2.30 16.82 0.44
C ASP A 93 1.82 15.35 0.39
N LEU A 94 2.28 14.53 1.34
CA LEU A 94 1.83 13.13 1.49
C LEU A 94 0.71 13.00 2.54
N LEU A 95 0.67 13.91 3.52
CA LEU A 95 -0.37 13.94 4.54
C LEU A 95 -1.67 14.55 4.02
N TYR A 96 -1.58 15.52 3.11
CA TYR A 96 -2.73 16.28 2.64
C TYR A 96 -2.88 16.21 1.12
N CYS A 97 -4.13 16.22 0.68
CA CYS A 97 -4.54 16.17 -0.72
C CYS A 97 -5.51 17.30 -0.98
N GLU A 98 -5.43 17.85 -2.18
CA GLU A 98 -6.44 18.77 -2.66
C GLU A 98 -7.58 17.98 -3.31
N THR A 99 -8.78 18.17 -2.82
CA THR A 99 -9.99 17.60 -3.41
C THR A 99 -11.03 18.70 -3.51
N ASN A 100 -11.51 18.95 -4.73
CA ASN A 100 -12.43 20.05 -5.02
C ASN A 100 -11.90 21.44 -4.58
N GLY A 101 -10.58 21.66 -4.65
CA GLY A 101 -9.94 22.91 -4.25
C GLY A 101 -9.75 23.09 -2.74
N PHE A 102 -10.06 22.07 -1.93
CA PHE A 102 -9.84 22.09 -0.48
C PHE A 102 -8.75 21.11 -0.08
N ARG A 103 -7.84 21.58 0.78
CA ARG A 103 -6.81 20.77 1.41
C ARG A 103 -7.44 19.91 2.51
N GLN A 104 -7.38 18.59 2.37
CA GLN A 104 -7.91 17.63 3.34
C GLN A 104 -6.85 16.58 3.70
N ASN A 105 -6.97 15.99 4.89
CA ASN A 105 -6.08 14.90 5.30
C ASN A 105 -6.39 13.65 4.46
N CYS A 106 -5.37 13.02 3.87
CA CYS A 106 -5.52 11.85 3.02
C CYS A 106 -5.61 10.52 3.80
N TRP A 107 -5.42 10.57 5.11
CA TRP A 107 -5.26 9.42 5.99
C TRP A 107 -6.37 9.39 7.04
N SER A 108 -6.97 8.22 7.19
CA SER A 108 -7.95 7.93 8.25
C SER A 108 -7.29 7.05 9.29
N ARG A 109 -7.23 7.52 10.54
CA ARG A 109 -6.78 6.69 11.66
C ARG A 109 -7.82 5.60 11.93
N LEU A 110 -7.40 4.35 12.03
CA LEU A 110 -8.29 3.25 12.40
C LEU A 110 -8.70 3.38 13.87
N TYR A 111 -9.93 2.97 14.19
CA TYR A 111 -10.55 3.24 15.49
C TYR A 111 -9.79 2.63 16.68
N SER A 112 -9.25 1.42 16.51
CA SER A 112 -8.53 0.71 17.56
C SER A 112 -7.13 0.28 17.08
N PRO A 113 -6.12 0.28 17.97
CA PRO A 113 -4.83 -0.31 17.67
C PRO A 113 -4.97 -1.77 17.23
N ILE A 114 -4.17 -2.17 16.26
CA ILE A 114 -4.21 -3.50 15.66
C ILE A 114 -3.09 -4.35 16.26
N GLN A 115 -3.44 -5.52 16.79
CA GLN A 115 -2.45 -6.48 17.25
C GLN A 115 -1.85 -7.21 16.06
N ILE A 116 -0.61 -6.87 15.71
CA ILE A 116 0.08 -7.40 14.53
C ILE A 116 1.58 -7.47 14.79
N GLY A 117 2.22 -8.53 14.31
CA GLY A 117 3.65 -8.74 14.57
C GLY A 117 4.02 -8.93 16.05
N GLY A 118 3.05 -9.25 16.92
CA GLY A 118 3.27 -9.41 18.37
C GLY A 118 3.15 -8.12 19.17
N THR A 119 2.84 -6.99 18.52
CA THR A 119 2.66 -5.67 19.17
C THR A 119 1.31 -5.05 18.80
N TYR A 120 0.86 -4.08 19.58
CA TYR A 120 -0.28 -3.22 19.19
C TYR A 120 0.25 -2.02 18.42
N ASN A 121 -0.30 -1.78 17.24
CA ASN A 121 0.15 -0.71 16.34
C ASN A 121 -1.02 0.23 16.03
N THR A 122 -0.80 1.54 16.12
CA THR A 122 -1.72 2.52 15.57
C THR A 122 -1.56 2.50 14.05
N VAL A 123 -2.67 2.43 13.32
CA VAL A 123 -2.68 2.28 11.87
C VAL A 123 -3.51 3.38 11.23
N TYR A 124 -3.05 3.87 10.09
CA TYR A 124 -3.74 4.80 9.22
C TYR A 124 -4.00 4.14 7.87
N GLY A 125 -5.18 4.38 7.31
CA GLY A 125 -5.60 3.89 6.00
C GLY A 125 -5.86 5.03 5.02
N SER A 126 -5.57 4.82 3.74
CA SER A 126 -5.86 5.76 2.67
C SER A 126 -6.34 5.06 1.39
N ASN A 127 -7.21 5.77 0.66
CA ASN A 127 -7.64 5.44 -0.70
C ASN A 127 -7.20 6.51 -1.72
N VAL A 128 -6.31 7.41 -1.30
CA VAL A 128 -5.79 8.49 -2.13
C VAL A 128 -4.65 7.97 -3.01
N TYR A 129 -4.51 8.59 -4.18
CA TYR A 129 -3.44 8.32 -5.14
C TYR A 129 -2.52 9.54 -5.18
N TRP A 130 -1.23 9.33 -4.94
CA TRP A 130 -0.22 10.39 -5.06
C TRP A 130 0.45 10.31 -6.43
N GLY A 131 0.70 11.49 -7.01
CA GLY A 131 1.43 11.62 -8.25
C GLY A 131 2.92 11.74 -8.02
N ILE A 132 3.67 11.33 -9.04
CA ILE A 132 5.08 11.69 -9.17
C ILE A 132 5.09 13.00 -9.95
N SER A 133 5.56 14.07 -9.32
CA SER A 133 5.79 15.38 -9.96
C SER A 133 7.05 15.38 -10.81
#